data_AF-A0A971NI83-F1
#
_entry.id   AF-A0A971NI83-F1
#
_cell.length_a   1.000
_cell.length_b   1.000
_cell.length_c   1.000
_cell.angle_alpha   90.00
_cell.angle_beta   90.00
_cell.angle_gamma   90.00
#
_symmetry.space_group_name_H-M   'P 1'
#
loop_
_entity.id
_entity.type
_entity.pdbx_description
1 polymer ?
#
loop_
_entity_poly.entity_id
_entity_poly.type
_entity_poly.pdbx_seq_one_letter_code
_entity_poly.pdbx_strand_id
1 'polypeptide(L)' 'MAIKPKDVYQGRRKAGKPGRIIAWTAAALFVLAIALFFGLRHFAVYDEYGNATVVLPFSQSAEK' A
#
# COMPACT_ATOMS: atom_id res chain seq x y z
N MET A 1 -0.23 -31.23 -46.84
CA MET A 1 0.73 -30.30 -46.21
C MET A 1 1.09 -30.85 -44.84
N ALA A 2 2.30 -31.39 -44.69
CA ALA A 2 2.75 -31.98 -43.42
C ALA A 2 3.14 -30.86 -42.45
N ILE A 3 2.45 -30.82 -41.31
CA ILE A 3 2.72 -29.87 -40.22
C ILE A 3 4.13 -30.17 -39.69
N LYS A 4 5.06 -29.22 -39.79
CA LYS A 4 6.43 -29.41 -39.30
C LYS A 4 6.43 -29.30 -37.78
N PRO A 5 7.19 -30.14 -37.04
CA PRO A 5 7.24 -30.07 -35.57
C PRO A 5 7.75 -28.72 -35.03
N LYS A 6 8.45 -27.93 -35.86
CA LYS A 6 8.82 -26.53 -35.54
C LYS A 6 7.63 -25.57 -35.44
N ASP A 7 6.48 -25.92 -36.02
CA ASP A 7 5.25 -25.13 -35.95
C ASP A 7 4.46 -25.41 -34.66
N VAL A 8 4.86 -26.40 -33.86
CA VAL A 8 4.23 -26.76 -32.57
C VAL A 8 4.92 -26.06 -31.40
N TYR A 9 5.21 -24.77 -31.53
CA TYR A 9 5.58 -23.95 -30.39
C TYR A 9 4.95 -22.57 -30.47
N GLN A 10 3.63 -22.54 -30.40
CA GLN A 10 2.92 -21.30 -30.13
C GLN A 10 2.64 -21.15 -28.63
N GLY A 11 3.61 -20.52 -27.98
CA GLY A 11 3.30 -19.49 -27.01
C GLY A 11 2.82 -20.00 -25.66
N ARG A 12 3.78 -20.38 -24.80
CA ARG A 12 3.72 -19.87 -23.44
C ARG A 12 3.95 -18.36 -23.55
N ARG A 13 2.89 -17.61 -23.93
CA ARG A 13 2.87 -16.15 -23.84
C ARG A 13 3.42 -15.85 -22.46
N LYS A 14 4.58 -15.20 -22.39
CA LYS A 14 5.08 -14.60 -21.15
C LYS A 14 3.95 -13.68 -20.71
N ALA A 15 3.04 -14.20 -19.89
CA ALA A 15 2.12 -13.40 -19.12
C ALA A 15 3.05 -12.49 -18.34
N GLY A 16 3.18 -11.24 -18.82
CA GLY A 16 4.10 -10.27 -18.26
C GLY A 16 3.84 -10.26 -16.77
N LYS A 17 4.85 -10.68 -15.99
CA LYS A 17 4.70 -10.84 -14.54
C LYS A 17 4.07 -9.55 -14.03
N PRO A 18 2.90 -9.59 -13.36
CA PRO A 18 2.25 -8.39 -12.85
C PRO A 18 3.06 -7.72 -11.73
N GLY A 19 4.29 -8.18 -11.46
CA GLY A 19 5.20 -7.67 -10.45
C GLY A 19 5.44 -6.18 -10.53
N ARG A 20 5.34 -5.54 -11.72
CA ARG A 20 5.38 -4.08 -11.81
C ARG A 20 4.18 -3.47 -11.09
N ILE A 21 2.95 -3.89 -11.43
CA ILE A 21 1.73 -3.37 -10.81
C ILE A 21 1.73 -3.65 -9.31
N ILE A 22 2.09 -4.87 -8.89
CA ILE A 22 2.17 -5.25 -7.47
C ILE A 22 3.17 -4.36 -6.72
N ALA A 23 4.34 -4.10 -7.30
CA ALA A 23 5.34 -3.23 -6.70
C ALA A 23 4.86 -1.77 -6.58
N TRP A 24 4.17 -1.24 -7.59
CA TRP A 24 3.59 0.09 -7.54
C TRP A 24 2.49 0.20 -6.48
N THR A 25 1.61 -0.81 -6.37
CA THR A 25 0.57 -0.85 -5.34
C THR A 25 1.19 -0.90 -3.94
N ALA A 26 2.20 -1.74 -3.73
CA ALA A 26 2.90 -1.83 -2.45
C ALA A 26 3.56 -0.49 -2.07
N ALA A 27 4.24 0.17 -3.03
CA ALA A 27 4.85 1.47 -2.80
C ALA A 27 3.81 2.55 -2.45
N ALA A 28 2.67 2.58 -3.17
CA ALA A 28 1.59 3.53 -2.89
C ALA A 28 1.00 3.35 -1.48
N LEU A 29 0.77 2.09 -1.07
CA LEU A 29 0.32 1.78 0.29
C LEU A 29 1.32 2.22 1.36
N PHE A 30 2.62 2.05 1.09
CA PHE A 30 3.67 2.44 2.02
C PHE A 30 3.74 3.97 2.19
N VAL A 31 3.66 4.71 1.08
CA VAL A 31 3.59 6.19 1.11
C VAL A 31 2.35 6.66 1.86
N LEU A 32 1.19 6.02 1.61
CA LEU A 32 -0.05 6.34 2.32
C LEU A 32 0.08 6.11 3.83
N ALA A 33 0.65 4.98 4.25
CA ALA A 33 0.87 4.67 5.66
C ALA A 33 1.80 5.70 6.34
N ILE A 34 2.87 6.11 5.64
CA ILE A 34 3.77 7.17 6.14
C ILE A 34 3.03 8.49 6.27
N ALA A 35 2.25 8.90 5.26
CA ALA A 35 1.51 10.15 5.29
C ALA A 35 0.49 10.18 6.46
N LEU A 36 -0.23 9.07 6.67
CA LEU A 36 -1.14 8.91 7.82
C LEU A 36 -0.37 9.01 9.13
N PHE A 37 0.77 8.33 9.25
CA PHE A 37 1.60 8.36 10.46
C PHE A 37 2.08 9.78 10.79
N PHE A 38 2.59 10.53 9.81
CA PHE A 38 3.01 11.92 10.02
C PHE A 38 1.83 12.85 10.32
N GLY A 39 0.70 12.66 9.64
CA GLY A 39 -0.53 13.41 9.92
C GLY A 39 -1.03 13.17 11.34
N LEU A 40 -1.12 11.91 11.77
CA LEU A 40 -1.50 11.50 13.12
C LEU A 40 -0.51 12.01 14.19
N ARG A 41 0.79 12.04 13.87
CA ARG A 41 1.81 12.62 14.76
C ARG A 41 1.59 14.10 15.03
N HIS A 42 1.03 14.85 14.08
CA HIS A 42 0.69 16.26 14.33
C HIS A 42 -0.41 16.42 15.39
N PHE A 43 -1.28 15.40 15.53
CA PHE A 43 -2.31 15.30 16.57
C PHE A 43 -1.84 14.57 17.84
N ALA A 44 -0.58 14.10 17.89
CA ALA A 44 -0.02 13.52 19.09
C ALA A 44 0.41 14.63 20.04
N VAL A 45 -0.34 14.80 21.12
CA VAL A 45 0.02 15.69 22.22
C VAL A 45 0.84 14.87 23.20
N TYR A 46 2.04 15.34 23.53
CA TYR A 46 2.91 14.70 24.51
C TYR A 46 2.65 15.33 25.87
N ASP A 47 2.34 14.51 26.87
CA ASP A 47 2.22 14.95 28.27
C ASP A 47 3.61 15.25 28.87
N GLU A 48 3.68 16.00 29.97
CA GLU A 48 4.92 16.43 30.64
C GLU A 48 5.80 15.25 31.10
N TYR A 49 5.22 14.06 31.20
CA TYR A 49 5.88 12.79 31.53
C TYR A 49 6.35 11.99 30.30
N GLY A 50 6.25 12.55 29.09
CA GLY A 50 6.66 11.90 27.84
C GLY A 50 5.67 10.85 27.31
N ASN A 51 4.47 10.77 27.87
CA ASN A 51 3.45 9.84 27.44
C ASN A 51 2.68 10.42 26.23
N ALA A 52 2.65 9.69 25.12
CA ALA A 52 2.01 10.14 23.90
C ALA A 52 0.50 9.86 23.96
N THR A 53 -0.33 10.90 24.05
CA THR A 53 -1.77 10.77 23.91
C THR A 53 -2.18 11.30 22.54
N VAL A 54 -2.75 10.43 21.71
CA VAL A 54 -3.25 10.80 20.38
C VAL A 54 -4.65 11.37 20.58
N VAL A 55 -4.77 12.70 20.63
CA VAL A 55 -6.06 13.39 20.77
C VAL A 55 -6.58 13.72 19.37
N LEU A 56 -7.40 12.83 18.84
CA LEU A 56 -8.05 13.04 17.55
C LEU A 56 -9.16 14.08 17.72
N PRO A 57 -9.28 15.11 16.84
CA PRO A 57 -10.26 16.18 17.01
C PRO A 57 -11.73 15.72 16.97
N PHE A 58 -11.98 14.48 16.57
CA PHE A 58 -13.31 13.84 16.53
C PHE A 58 -13.58 12.90 17.72
N SER A 59 -12.61 12.67 18.62
CA SER A 59 -12.79 11.79 19.78
C SER A 59 -13.78 12.34 20.81
N GLN A 60 -14.01 13.66 20.82
CA GLN A 60 -15.00 14.31 21.70
C GLN A 60 -16.43 14.27 21.14
N SER A 61 -16.63 13.86 19.89
CA SER A 61 -17.96 13.84 19.25
C SER A 61 -18.67 12.48 19.35
N ALA A 62 -18.08 11.49 20.01
CA ALA A 62 -18.70 10.17 20.22
C ALA A 62 -19.64 10.11 21.44
N GLU A 63 -19.83 11.22 22.17
CA GLU A 63 -20.63 11.29 23.40
C GLU A 63 -21.82 12.28 23.31
N LYS A 64 -22.47 12.40 22.14
CA LYS A 64 -23.76 13.08 22.04
C LYS A 64 -24.77 12.29 21.22
#